data_AF-K2GPU4-F1
#
_entry.id   AF-K2GPU4-F1
#
_cell.length_a   1.000
_cell.length_b   1.000
_cell.length_c   1.000
_cell.angle_alpha   90.00
_cell.angle_beta   90.00
_cell.angle_gamma   90.00
#
_symmetry.space_group_name_H-M   'P 1'
#
loop_
_entity.id
_entity.type
_entity.pdbx_description
1 polymer ?
#
loop_
_entity_poly.entity_id
_entity_poly.type
_entity_poly.pdbx_seq_one_letter_code
_entity_poly.pdbx_strand_id
1 'polypeptide(L)'
;MADTWKDRGTTFWVIVAIAALGWIVALWLYVVQGNQQSAYERELGRAQESLVAVQQQLDTQVATAGELDVLLVQVEDLTTQTTDLTAERDRLTADLEPMRQQMTELQQQSEQLQGQVAAAQQRVDALESQLEPKRQELAQIEQQLDETGQALTDRTAELEEVGLRLEEARVQEAELQQIVSSLSDDAARLSSEAADAEARVQEARSAEAEAQESIEAIRQEVADLDTRQTTLTSAVENATERLQALQTDIANAERQREEVQDRVTSLTQNLADRAQQLAQVEQRIAQQQQQANAQSAIVAAAIRDVVKPGQYRVGDVVATFTADGRFRMTDPNGLRSVRGSYEVSDGALRLTDVDGNTGAASFPMTCNVSQADGGGFTLEQTDGSCAVFDGQTFAPVN
;
A
#
# COMPACT_ATOMS: atom_id res chain seq x y z
N MET A 1 39.12 -293.04 -24.75
CA MET A 1 37.76 -292.64 -24.33
C MET A 1 37.65 -291.17 -24.69
N ALA A 2 36.90 -290.81 -25.73
CA ALA A 2 35.42 -290.80 -25.78
C ALA A 2 34.87 -289.59 -24.98
N ASP A 3 34.00 -288.72 -25.50
CA ASP A 3 33.30 -288.78 -26.79
C ASP A 3 32.81 -287.40 -27.32
N THR A 4 32.83 -287.25 -28.67
CA THR A 4 31.79 -286.71 -29.60
C THR A 4 30.96 -285.41 -29.35
N TRP A 5 30.42 -284.66 -30.34
CA TRP A 5 30.51 -284.53 -31.83
C TRP A 5 30.35 -282.99 -32.14
N LYS A 6 31.22 -282.27 -32.90
CA LYS A 6 31.16 -281.85 -34.36
C LYS A 6 29.91 -281.01 -34.79
N ASP A 7 29.84 -280.12 -35.81
CA ASP A 7 30.60 -279.50 -36.95
C ASP A 7 29.70 -278.27 -37.45
N ARG A 8 29.92 -277.28 -38.37
CA ARG A 8 30.99 -276.73 -39.26
C ARG A 8 30.51 -275.40 -39.96
N GLY A 9 31.42 -274.46 -40.32
CA GLY A 9 31.38 -273.75 -41.64
C GLY A 9 31.12 -272.22 -41.82
N THR A 10 32.14 -271.49 -42.34
CA THR A 10 32.15 -270.45 -43.43
C THR A 10 31.50 -269.03 -43.39
N THR A 11 32.24 -268.05 -43.97
CA THR A 11 31.86 -266.74 -44.62
C THR A 11 31.32 -265.52 -43.81
N PHE A 12 31.44 -264.23 -44.23
CA PHE A 12 32.63 -263.40 -44.60
C PHE A 12 32.43 -261.83 -44.52
N TRP A 13 31.30 -261.24 -44.06
CA TRP A 13 30.97 -259.82 -44.42
C TRP A 13 30.44 -258.83 -43.34
N VAL A 14 30.77 -258.95 -42.04
CA VAL A 14 30.10 -258.16 -40.95
C VAL A 14 31.00 -257.18 -40.15
N ILE A 15 32.30 -257.07 -40.46
CA ILE A 15 33.31 -256.44 -39.57
C ILE A 15 33.18 -254.91 -39.35
N VAL A 16 32.35 -254.18 -40.11
CA VAL A 16 32.34 -252.69 -40.12
C VAL A 16 31.33 -252.05 -39.15
N ALA A 17 30.24 -252.71 -38.78
CA ALA A 17 29.05 -252.01 -38.25
C ALA A 17 29.07 -251.66 -36.74
N ILE A 18 29.66 -252.49 -35.89
CA ILE A 18 29.31 -252.50 -34.45
C ILE A 18 30.17 -251.52 -33.61
N ALA A 19 31.37 -251.14 -34.07
CA ALA A 19 32.23 -250.21 -33.35
C ALA A 19 31.63 -248.78 -33.21
N ALA A 20 30.77 -248.36 -34.14
CA ALA A 20 30.15 -247.03 -34.14
C ALA A 20 29.16 -246.80 -32.98
N LEU A 21 28.48 -247.86 -32.52
CA LEU A 21 27.46 -247.76 -31.46
C LEU A 21 28.07 -247.48 -30.07
N GLY A 22 29.37 -247.76 -29.88
CA GLY A 22 30.08 -247.51 -28.62
C GLY A 22 30.26 -246.03 -28.26
N TRP A 23 30.17 -245.10 -29.22
CA TRP A 23 30.40 -243.67 -28.99
C TRP A 23 29.13 -242.83 -28.81
N ILE A 24 28.03 -243.21 -29.47
CA ILE A 24 26.77 -242.43 -29.44
C ILE A 24 26.08 -242.52 -28.06
N VAL A 25 26.11 -243.69 -27.42
CA VAL A 25 25.50 -243.90 -26.09
C VAL A 25 26.26 -243.15 -24.99
N ALA A 26 27.59 -243.07 -25.09
CA ALA A 26 28.42 -242.36 -24.12
C ALA A 26 28.19 -240.83 -24.16
N LEU A 27 28.06 -240.25 -25.36
CA LEU A 27 27.75 -238.83 -25.54
C LEU A 27 26.36 -238.46 -25.00
N TRP A 28 25.37 -239.34 -25.08
CA TRP A 28 24.03 -239.07 -24.57
C TRP A 28 23.99 -239.01 -23.04
N LEU A 29 24.62 -239.96 -22.34
CA LEU A 29 24.65 -239.98 -20.87
C LEU A 29 25.43 -238.80 -20.26
N TYR A 30 26.50 -238.33 -20.92
CA TYR A 30 27.23 -237.13 -20.48
C TYR A 30 26.41 -235.83 -20.60
N VAL A 31 25.40 -235.80 -21.47
CA VAL A 31 24.51 -234.64 -21.68
C VAL A 31 23.27 -234.67 -20.77
N VAL A 32 22.84 -235.84 -20.28
CA VAL A 32 21.54 -236.01 -19.61
C VAL A 32 21.57 -235.81 -18.08
N GLN A 33 22.72 -235.93 -17.41
CA GLN A 33 22.79 -235.87 -15.93
C GLN A 33 23.27 -234.53 -15.33
N GLY A 34 23.14 -233.42 -16.04
CA GLY A 34 23.47 -232.07 -15.51
C GLY A 34 22.36 -231.05 -15.69
N ASN A 35 21.49 -230.85 -14.66
CA ASN A 35 20.51 -229.73 -14.71
C ASN A 35 19.89 -229.26 -13.36
N GLN A 36 20.63 -229.20 -12.24
CA GLN A 36 20.12 -228.60 -10.97
C GLN A 36 21.20 -227.86 -10.16
N GLN A 37 21.89 -226.85 -10.73
CA GLN A 37 23.00 -226.19 -10.02
C GLN A 37 23.25 -224.68 -10.28
N SER A 38 22.28 -223.90 -10.82
CA SER A 38 22.57 -222.49 -11.20
C SER A 38 21.40 -221.49 -11.11
N ALA A 39 20.43 -221.73 -10.21
CA ALA A 39 19.30 -220.82 -9.99
C ALA A 39 19.60 -219.72 -8.95
N TYR A 40 19.96 -220.11 -7.72
CA TYR A 40 19.83 -219.26 -6.53
C TYR A 40 20.83 -218.08 -6.42
N GLU A 41 21.98 -218.12 -7.07
CA GLU A 41 22.96 -217.01 -7.02
C GLU A 41 22.50 -215.77 -7.80
N ARG A 42 21.61 -215.93 -8.79
CA ARG A 42 21.16 -214.83 -9.67
C ARG A 42 20.04 -213.96 -9.10
N GLU A 43 19.53 -214.28 -7.91
CA GLU A 43 18.51 -213.47 -7.23
C GLU A 43 19.15 -212.42 -6.31
N LEU A 44 20.25 -212.72 -5.60
CA LEU A 44 20.93 -211.74 -4.75
C LEU A 44 21.52 -210.55 -5.51
N GLY A 45 22.16 -210.78 -6.66
CA GLY A 45 22.76 -209.70 -7.45
C GLY A 45 21.72 -208.68 -7.93
N ARG A 46 20.55 -209.17 -8.37
CA ARG A 46 19.42 -208.30 -8.78
C ARG A 46 18.78 -207.57 -7.61
N ALA A 47 18.77 -208.16 -6.41
CA ALA A 47 18.32 -207.46 -5.21
C ALA A 47 19.22 -206.25 -4.89
N GLN A 48 20.53 -206.36 -5.11
CA GLN A 48 21.46 -205.23 -4.97
C GLN A 48 21.28 -204.17 -6.08
N GLU A 49 21.13 -204.57 -7.35
CA GLU A 49 20.80 -203.63 -8.44
C GLU A 49 19.47 -202.90 -8.18
N SER A 50 18.45 -203.61 -7.68
CA SER A 50 17.15 -202.99 -7.34
C SER A 50 17.24 -202.01 -6.17
N LEU A 51 18.10 -202.28 -5.18
CA LEU A 51 18.37 -201.33 -4.09
C LEU A 51 19.04 -200.07 -4.63
N VAL A 52 20.05 -200.18 -5.49
CA VAL A 52 20.72 -199.01 -6.10
C VAL A 52 19.75 -198.23 -6.99
N ALA A 53 18.91 -198.90 -7.78
CA ALA A 53 17.91 -198.24 -8.61
C ALA A 53 16.83 -197.50 -7.78
N VAL A 54 16.38 -198.08 -6.67
CA VAL A 54 15.45 -197.42 -5.73
C VAL A 54 16.12 -196.26 -5.00
N GLN A 55 17.40 -196.42 -4.60
CA GLN A 55 18.20 -195.33 -4.02
C GLN A 55 18.28 -194.15 -5.00
N GLN A 56 18.61 -194.42 -6.26
CA GLN A 56 18.73 -193.40 -7.31
C GLN A 56 17.38 -192.77 -7.69
N GLN A 57 16.27 -193.52 -7.66
CA GLN A 57 14.94 -192.94 -7.76
C GLN A 57 14.59 -192.05 -6.57
N LEU A 58 15.03 -192.40 -5.36
CA LEU A 58 14.80 -191.58 -4.16
C LEU A 58 15.62 -190.28 -4.22
N ASP A 59 16.90 -190.36 -4.61
CA ASP A 59 17.75 -189.18 -4.85
C ASP A 59 17.17 -188.29 -5.96
N THR A 60 16.60 -188.88 -7.02
CA THR A 60 15.91 -188.13 -8.09
C THR A 60 14.64 -187.45 -7.58
N GLN A 61 13.84 -188.14 -6.76
CA GLN A 61 12.64 -187.54 -6.15
C GLN A 61 13.00 -186.41 -5.17
N VAL A 62 14.05 -186.59 -4.35
CA VAL A 62 14.57 -185.56 -3.46
C VAL A 62 15.11 -184.36 -4.25
N ALA A 63 15.79 -184.59 -5.38
CA ALA A 63 16.22 -183.52 -6.28
C ALA A 63 15.03 -182.75 -6.87
N THR A 64 14.00 -183.43 -7.39
CA THR A 64 12.77 -182.76 -7.88
C THR A 64 11.96 -182.09 -6.78
N ALA A 65 12.01 -182.60 -5.53
CA ALA A 65 11.39 -181.95 -4.38
C ALA A 65 12.16 -180.67 -3.99
N GLY A 66 13.49 -180.68 -4.06
CA GLY A 66 14.32 -179.48 -3.88
C GLY A 66 14.15 -178.45 -5.01
N GLU A 67 13.98 -178.90 -6.26
CA GLU A 67 13.64 -178.02 -7.38
C GLU A 67 12.24 -177.41 -7.21
N LEU A 68 11.28 -178.18 -6.68
CA LEU A 68 9.95 -177.68 -6.32
C LEU A 68 10.02 -176.69 -5.14
N ASP A 69 10.89 -176.92 -4.16
CA ASP A 69 11.12 -176.02 -3.02
C ASP A 69 11.74 -174.68 -3.49
N VAL A 70 12.73 -174.74 -4.41
CA VAL A 70 13.28 -173.55 -5.09
C VAL A 70 12.21 -172.81 -5.91
N LEU A 71 11.33 -173.53 -6.62
CA LEU A 71 10.21 -172.93 -7.34
C LEU A 71 9.17 -172.31 -6.40
N LEU A 72 8.91 -172.91 -5.23
CA LEU A 72 8.02 -172.34 -4.21
C LEU A 72 8.61 -171.05 -3.62
N VAL A 73 9.90 -171.05 -3.25
CA VAL A 73 10.63 -169.86 -2.80
C VAL A 73 10.63 -168.78 -3.90
N GLN A 74 10.78 -169.14 -5.17
CA GLN A 74 10.76 -168.19 -6.28
C GLN A 74 9.34 -167.67 -6.60
N VAL A 75 8.30 -168.45 -6.35
CA VAL A 75 6.90 -167.97 -6.38
C VAL A 75 6.59 -167.07 -5.19
N GLU A 76 7.14 -167.35 -4.00
CA GLU A 76 7.02 -166.50 -2.80
C GLU A 76 7.75 -165.16 -2.98
N ASP A 77 8.96 -165.17 -3.55
CA ASP A 77 9.72 -163.98 -3.96
C ASP A 77 8.95 -163.16 -5.01
N LEU A 78 8.49 -163.78 -6.10
CA LEU A 78 7.68 -163.09 -7.12
C LEU A 78 6.33 -162.57 -6.57
N THR A 79 5.73 -163.26 -5.60
CA THR A 79 4.50 -162.79 -4.90
C THR A 79 4.81 -161.60 -4.00
N THR A 80 5.97 -161.61 -3.33
CA THR A 80 6.48 -160.49 -2.52
C THR A 80 6.76 -159.29 -3.41
N GLN A 81 7.53 -159.44 -4.49
CA GLN A 81 7.78 -158.39 -5.48
C GLN A 81 6.48 -157.84 -6.11
N THR A 82 5.50 -158.70 -6.41
CA THR A 82 4.18 -158.27 -6.92
C THR A 82 3.40 -157.46 -5.87
N THR A 83 3.57 -157.78 -4.59
CA THR A 83 2.97 -157.05 -3.46
C THR A 83 3.67 -155.71 -3.23
N ASP A 84 5.00 -155.68 -3.28
CA ASP A 84 5.80 -154.45 -3.15
C ASP A 84 5.58 -153.49 -4.32
N LEU A 85 5.59 -153.98 -5.57
CA LEU A 85 5.25 -153.17 -6.76
C LEU A 85 3.79 -152.71 -6.74
N THR A 86 2.88 -153.49 -6.13
CA THR A 86 1.50 -153.05 -5.88
C THR A 86 1.47 -151.92 -4.85
N ALA A 87 2.18 -152.05 -3.73
CA ALA A 87 2.26 -151.02 -2.70
C ALA A 87 2.98 -149.75 -3.20
N GLU A 88 3.99 -149.88 -4.06
CA GLU A 88 4.64 -148.75 -4.73
C GLU A 88 3.70 -148.07 -5.73
N ARG A 89 3.00 -148.83 -6.58
CA ARG A 89 1.95 -148.30 -7.46
C ARG A 89 0.84 -147.60 -6.68
N ASP A 90 0.44 -148.13 -5.53
CA ASP A 90 -0.60 -147.51 -4.69
C ASP A 90 -0.10 -146.25 -3.99
N ARG A 91 1.16 -146.20 -3.55
CA ARG A 91 1.81 -144.95 -3.09
C ARG A 91 1.89 -143.90 -4.20
N LEU A 92 2.40 -144.26 -5.37
CA LEU A 92 2.48 -143.35 -6.53
C LEU A 92 1.09 -142.88 -6.99
N THR A 93 0.06 -143.73 -6.90
CA THR A 93 -1.33 -143.34 -7.17
C THR A 93 -1.87 -142.37 -6.11
N ALA A 94 -1.51 -142.58 -4.84
CA ALA A 94 -1.86 -141.68 -3.74
C ALA A 94 -1.12 -140.34 -3.81
N ASP A 95 0.13 -140.31 -4.29
CA ASP A 95 0.96 -139.10 -4.45
C ASP A 95 0.57 -138.28 -5.70
N LEU A 96 0.05 -138.92 -6.75
CA LEU A 96 -0.45 -138.22 -7.95
C LEU A 96 -1.65 -137.31 -7.65
N GLU A 97 -2.48 -137.64 -6.64
CA GLU A 97 -3.68 -136.88 -6.32
C GLU A 97 -3.41 -135.51 -5.64
N PRO A 98 -2.56 -135.38 -4.61
CA PRO A 98 -2.14 -134.08 -4.11
C PRO A 98 -1.33 -133.29 -5.15
N MET A 99 -0.57 -133.94 -6.03
CA MET A 99 0.09 -133.23 -7.15
C MET A 99 -0.90 -132.65 -8.16
N ARG A 100 -2.01 -133.34 -8.47
CA ARG A 100 -3.12 -132.80 -9.29
C ARG A 100 -3.81 -131.62 -8.61
N GLN A 101 -4.04 -131.73 -7.30
CA GLN A 101 -4.63 -130.66 -6.50
C GLN A 101 -3.72 -129.42 -6.48
N GLN A 102 -2.41 -129.60 -6.26
CA GLN A 102 -1.42 -128.52 -6.36
C GLN A 102 -1.36 -127.89 -7.76
N MET A 103 -1.43 -128.68 -8.84
CA MET A 103 -1.51 -128.13 -10.21
C MET A 103 -2.78 -127.29 -10.42
N THR A 104 -3.92 -127.74 -9.90
CA THR A 104 -5.18 -127.01 -9.98
C THR A 104 -5.15 -125.72 -9.14
N GLU A 105 -4.55 -125.78 -7.95
CA GLU A 105 -4.37 -124.61 -7.09
C GLU A 105 -3.41 -123.58 -7.72
N LEU A 106 -2.25 -124.01 -8.22
CA LEU A 106 -1.30 -123.16 -8.93
C LEU A 106 -1.89 -122.55 -10.20
N GLN A 107 -2.75 -123.28 -10.93
CA GLN A 107 -3.48 -122.73 -12.06
C GLN A 107 -4.46 -121.64 -11.61
N GLN A 108 -5.26 -121.88 -10.56
CA GLN A 108 -6.18 -120.87 -10.00
C GLN A 108 -5.42 -119.64 -9.47
N GLN A 109 -4.29 -119.82 -8.78
CA GLN A 109 -3.41 -118.73 -8.35
C GLN A 109 -2.84 -117.95 -9.55
N SER A 110 -2.45 -118.62 -10.63
CA SER A 110 -1.98 -117.99 -11.87
C SER A 110 -3.07 -117.16 -12.54
N GLU A 111 -4.29 -117.70 -12.67
CA GLU A 111 -5.45 -116.99 -13.21
C GLU A 111 -5.83 -115.78 -12.33
N GLN A 112 -5.78 -115.93 -11.01
CA GLN A 112 -5.99 -114.83 -10.05
C GLN A 112 -4.93 -113.74 -10.18
N LEU A 113 -3.64 -114.10 -10.29
CA LEU A 113 -2.53 -113.16 -10.46
C LEU A 113 -2.61 -112.43 -11.81
N GLN A 114 -2.98 -113.12 -12.89
CA GLN A 114 -3.22 -112.49 -14.20
C GLN A 114 -4.37 -111.47 -14.13
N GLY A 115 -5.46 -111.80 -13.43
CA GLY A 115 -6.55 -110.86 -13.16
C GLY A 115 -6.12 -109.65 -12.32
N GLN A 116 -5.26 -109.85 -11.31
CA GLN A 116 -4.70 -108.75 -10.52
C GLN A 116 -3.76 -107.85 -11.34
N VAL A 117 -2.91 -108.42 -12.20
CA VAL A 117 -2.03 -107.65 -13.11
C VAL A 117 -2.86 -106.85 -14.11
N ALA A 118 -3.90 -107.42 -14.71
CA ALA A 118 -4.79 -106.69 -15.61
C ALA A 118 -5.51 -105.53 -14.90
N ALA A 119 -6.02 -105.76 -13.69
CA ALA A 119 -6.67 -104.72 -12.88
C ALA A 119 -5.67 -103.66 -12.37
N ALA A 120 -4.40 -104.01 -12.16
CA ALA A 120 -3.34 -103.07 -11.83
C ALA A 120 -2.96 -102.19 -13.03
N GLN A 121 -2.82 -102.78 -14.22
CA GLN A 121 -2.54 -102.03 -15.45
C GLN A 121 -3.66 -101.02 -15.75
N GLN A 122 -4.92 -101.44 -15.70
CA GLN A 122 -6.06 -100.53 -15.88
C GLN A 122 -6.09 -99.36 -14.88
N ARG A 123 -5.55 -99.56 -13.66
CA ARG A 123 -5.39 -98.46 -12.68
C ARG A 123 -4.23 -97.53 -13.01
N VAL A 124 -3.12 -98.05 -13.55
CA VAL A 124 -2.01 -97.24 -14.06
C VAL A 124 -2.50 -96.39 -15.23
N ASP A 125 -3.10 -97.00 -16.25
CA ASP A 125 -3.63 -96.30 -17.43
C ASP A 125 -4.63 -95.19 -17.04
N ALA A 126 -5.51 -95.47 -16.08
CA ALA A 126 -6.49 -94.51 -15.56
C ALA A 126 -5.86 -93.40 -14.70
N LEU A 127 -4.73 -93.64 -14.03
CA LEU A 127 -4.00 -92.61 -13.28
C LEU A 127 -3.16 -91.73 -14.21
N GLU A 128 -2.50 -92.30 -15.22
CA GLU A 128 -1.76 -91.55 -16.23
C GLU A 128 -2.69 -90.60 -17.02
N SER A 129 -3.87 -91.11 -17.41
CA SER A 129 -4.93 -90.32 -18.05
C SER A 129 -5.47 -89.16 -17.19
N GLN A 130 -5.40 -89.27 -15.86
CA GLN A 130 -5.75 -88.18 -14.92
C GLN A 130 -4.57 -87.23 -14.64
N LEU A 131 -3.34 -87.72 -14.73
CA LEU A 131 -2.14 -86.95 -14.43
C LEU A 131 -1.83 -85.89 -15.50
N GLU A 132 -2.06 -86.20 -16.77
CA GLU A 132 -1.77 -85.30 -17.88
C GLU A 132 -2.62 -84.01 -17.91
N PRO A 133 -3.96 -84.03 -17.78
CA PRO A 133 -4.74 -82.80 -17.65
C PRO A 133 -4.37 -82.02 -16.38
N LYS A 134 -3.93 -82.68 -15.31
CA LYS A 134 -3.46 -82.00 -14.09
C LYS A 134 -2.09 -81.33 -14.25
N ARG A 135 -1.19 -81.88 -15.06
CA ARG A 135 0.04 -81.19 -15.49
C ARG A 135 -0.28 -79.95 -16.34
N GLN A 136 -1.24 -80.08 -17.27
CA GLN A 136 -1.66 -78.96 -18.11
C GLN A 136 -2.32 -77.83 -17.30
N GLU A 137 -3.14 -78.19 -16.31
CA GLU A 137 -3.75 -77.24 -15.35
C GLU A 137 -2.69 -76.52 -14.51
N LEU A 138 -1.68 -77.24 -13.99
CA LEU A 138 -0.56 -76.63 -13.27
C LEU A 138 0.23 -75.64 -14.14
N ALA A 139 0.60 -76.03 -15.37
CA ALA A 139 1.33 -75.14 -16.29
C ALA A 139 0.53 -73.87 -16.66
N GLN A 140 -0.80 -73.96 -16.76
CA GLN A 140 -1.67 -72.80 -16.96
C GLN A 140 -1.73 -71.89 -15.73
N ILE A 141 -1.76 -72.47 -14.52
CA ILE A 141 -1.72 -71.71 -13.25
C ILE A 141 -0.36 -71.02 -13.07
N GLU A 142 0.74 -71.69 -13.41
CA GLU A 142 2.09 -71.11 -13.40
C GLU A 142 2.20 -69.92 -14.38
N GLN A 143 1.73 -70.08 -15.62
CA GLN A 143 1.67 -68.98 -16.59
C GLN A 143 0.81 -67.80 -16.08
N GLN A 144 -0.39 -68.08 -15.55
CA GLN A 144 -1.27 -67.03 -15.02
C GLN A 144 -0.67 -66.31 -13.80
N LEU A 145 0.12 -67.00 -12.99
CA LEU A 145 0.83 -66.41 -11.85
C LEU A 145 1.94 -65.47 -12.32
N ASP A 146 2.73 -65.85 -13.32
CA ASP A 146 3.76 -65.00 -13.92
C ASP A 146 3.15 -63.77 -14.62
N GLU A 147 2.09 -63.94 -15.41
CA GLU A 147 1.35 -62.84 -16.04
C GLU A 147 0.76 -61.87 -14.99
N THR A 148 0.21 -62.40 -13.90
CA THR A 148 -0.32 -61.59 -12.78
C THR A 148 0.80 -60.87 -12.02
N GLY A 149 1.96 -61.52 -11.83
CA GLY A 149 3.12 -60.92 -11.18
C GLY A 149 3.73 -59.76 -11.99
N GLN A 150 3.80 -59.91 -13.31
CA GLN A 150 4.20 -58.83 -14.23
C GLN A 150 3.18 -57.68 -14.17
N ALA A 151 1.89 -57.96 -14.34
CA ALA A 151 0.84 -56.94 -14.28
C ALA A 151 0.78 -56.20 -12.92
N LEU A 152 1.07 -56.88 -11.80
CA LEU A 152 1.20 -56.23 -10.49
C LEU A 152 2.42 -55.31 -10.45
N THR A 153 3.56 -55.75 -10.96
CA THR A 153 4.80 -54.94 -11.03
C THR A 153 4.60 -53.67 -11.84
N ASP A 154 4.00 -53.79 -13.03
CA ASP A 154 3.69 -52.66 -13.91
C ASP A 154 2.74 -51.66 -13.23
N ARG A 155 1.68 -52.14 -12.55
CA ARG A 155 0.74 -51.27 -11.83
C ARG A 155 1.35 -50.61 -10.59
N THR A 156 2.31 -51.25 -9.92
CA THR A 156 3.09 -50.58 -8.87
C THR A 156 3.94 -49.45 -9.44
N ALA A 157 4.63 -49.67 -10.56
CA ALA A 157 5.43 -48.63 -11.22
C ALA A 157 4.58 -47.45 -11.73
N GLU A 158 3.41 -47.72 -12.34
CA GLU A 158 2.44 -46.67 -12.71
C GLU A 158 1.97 -45.85 -11.49
N LEU A 159 1.68 -46.50 -10.35
CA LEU A 159 1.25 -45.82 -9.13
C LEU A 159 2.35 -44.95 -8.52
N GLU A 160 3.61 -45.37 -8.61
CA GLU A 160 4.77 -44.56 -8.21
C GLU A 160 4.95 -43.33 -9.14
N GLU A 161 4.84 -43.50 -10.46
CA GLU A 161 4.89 -42.38 -11.41
C GLU A 161 3.75 -41.37 -11.19
N VAL A 162 2.51 -41.85 -11.03
CA VAL A 162 1.34 -41.02 -10.73
C VAL A 162 1.48 -40.34 -9.37
N GLY A 163 2.07 -41.01 -8.37
CA GLY A 163 2.37 -40.42 -7.06
C GLY A 163 3.36 -39.27 -7.15
N LEU A 164 4.47 -39.45 -7.88
CA LEU A 164 5.47 -38.39 -8.12
C LEU A 164 4.87 -37.19 -8.86
N ARG A 165 4.09 -37.45 -9.92
CA ARG A 165 3.41 -36.40 -10.71
C ARG A 165 2.35 -35.65 -9.92
N LEU A 166 1.65 -36.32 -9.00
CA LEU A 166 0.69 -35.66 -8.10
C LEU A 166 1.40 -34.75 -7.10
N GLU A 167 2.56 -35.14 -6.58
CA GLU A 167 3.31 -34.32 -5.64
C GLU A 167 3.98 -33.12 -6.34
N GLU A 168 4.51 -33.30 -7.56
CA GLU A 168 4.98 -32.19 -8.40
C GLU A 168 3.85 -31.18 -8.66
N ALA A 169 2.66 -31.67 -9.05
CA ALA A 169 1.49 -30.82 -9.29
C ALA A 169 1.06 -30.02 -8.04
N ARG A 170 1.17 -30.61 -6.83
CA ARG A 170 0.89 -29.91 -5.56
C ARG A 170 1.92 -28.83 -5.24
N VAL A 171 3.19 -29.07 -5.51
CA VAL A 171 4.25 -28.06 -5.32
C VAL A 171 4.01 -26.88 -6.27
N GLN A 172 3.69 -27.15 -7.54
CA GLN A 172 3.31 -26.13 -8.51
C GLN A 172 2.02 -25.38 -8.10
N GLU A 173 1.02 -26.08 -7.58
CA GLU A 173 -0.21 -25.45 -7.06
C GLU A 173 0.09 -24.50 -5.90
N ALA A 174 0.90 -24.91 -4.93
CA ALA A 174 1.28 -24.08 -3.78
C ALA A 174 2.09 -22.84 -4.20
N GLU A 175 3.02 -22.99 -5.15
CA GLU A 175 3.76 -21.85 -5.72
C GLU A 175 2.83 -20.86 -6.44
N LEU A 176 1.90 -21.37 -7.26
CA LEU A 176 0.91 -20.53 -7.95
C LEU A 176 -0.04 -19.82 -6.97
N GLN A 177 -0.47 -20.48 -5.89
CA GLN A 177 -1.26 -19.84 -4.83
C GLN A 177 -0.48 -18.71 -4.14
N GLN A 178 0.81 -18.90 -3.87
CA GLN A 178 1.67 -17.85 -3.29
C GLN A 178 1.86 -16.67 -4.26
N ILE A 179 2.06 -16.94 -5.55
CA ILE A 179 2.16 -15.90 -6.60
C ILE A 179 0.85 -15.09 -6.69
N VAL A 180 -0.31 -15.76 -6.68
CA VAL A 180 -1.62 -15.10 -6.70
C VAL A 180 -1.84 -14.22 -5.48
N SER A 181 -1.40 -14.64 -4.28
CA SER A 181 -1.44 -13.79 -3.08
C SER A 181 -0.57 -12.55 -3.26
N SER A 182 0.70 -12.72 -3.65
CA SER A 182 1.63 -11.59 -3.81
C SER A 182 1.15 -10.58 -4.85
N LEU A 183 0.59 -11.04 -5.98
CA LEU A 183 0.01 -10.17 -7.00
C LEU A 183 -1.25 -9.44 -6.52
N SER A 184 -2.01 -10.03 -5.61
CA SER A 184 -3.19 -9.40 -4.99
C SER A 184 -2.78 -8.29 -4.03
N ASP A 185 -1.75 -8.54 -3.21
CA ASP A 185 -1.18 -7.55 -2.28
C ASP A 185 -0.55 -6.37 -3.04
N ASP A 186 0.22 -6.65 -4.11
CA ASP A 186 0.78 -5.59 -4.97
C ASP A 186 -0.29 -4.79 -5.70
N ALA A 187 -1.37 -5.42 -6.17
CA ALA A 187 -2.49 -4.72 -6.80
C ALA A 187 -3.22 -3.79 -5.80
N ALA A 188 -3.42 -4.25 -4.56
CA ALA A 188 -4.00 -3.43 -3.50
C ALA A 188 -3.10 -2.24 -3.14
N ARG A 189 -1.79 -2.46 -3.01
CA ARG A 189 -0.78 -1.42 -2.76
C ARG A 189 -0.75 -0.38 -3.87
N LEU A 190 -0.64 -0.80 -5.14
CA LEU A 190 -0.63 0.11 -6.30
C LEU A 190 -1.93 0.91 -6.44
N SER A 191 -3.07 0.33 -6.07
CA SER A 191 -4.36 1.04 -6.02
C SER A 191 -4.36 2.17 -4.99
N SER A 192 -3.78 1.94 -3.80
CA SER A 192 -3.60 2.98 -2.78
C SER A 192 -2.63 4.06 -3.24
N GLU A 193 -1.47 3.68 -3.79
CA GLU A 193 -0.46 4.62 -4.32
C GLU A 193 -1.03 5.50 -5.44
N ALA A 194 -1.91 4.96 -6.29
CA ALA A 194 -2.62 5.73 -7.30
C ALA A 194 -3.62 6.72 -6.70
N ALA A 195 -4.43 6.32 -5.71
CA ALA A 195 -5.38 7.21 -5.03
C ALA A 195 -4.67 8.36 -4.29
N ASP A 196 -3.55 8.07 -3.61
CA ASP A 196 -2.72 9.09 -2.94
C ASP A 196 -2.08 10.05 -3.96
N ALA A 197 -1.66 9.54 -5.13
CA ALA A 197 -1.14 10.37 -6.21
C ALA A 197 -2.23 11.28 -6.82
N GLU A 198 -3.44 10.77 -7.04
CA GLU A 198 -4.58 11.57 -7.52
C GLU A 198 -4.97 12.66 -6.51
N ALA A 199 -5.02 12.34 -5.21
CA ALA A 199 -5.30 13.31 -4.15
C ALA A 199 -4.28 14.47 -4.15
N ARG A 200 -2.98 14.15 -4.23
CA ARG A 200 -1.90 15.14 -4.33
C ARG A 200 -1.95 15.97 -5.61
N VAL A 201 -2.46 15.43 -6.72
CA VAL A 201 -2.68 16.21 -7.96
C VAL A 201 -3.84 17.20 -7.80
N GLN A 202 -4.90 16.86 -7.07
CA GLN A 202 -5.97 17.83 -6.77
C GLN A 202 -5.51 18.91 -5.78
N GLU A 203 -4.77 18.53 -4.73
CA GLU A 203 -4.16 19.47 -3.77
C GLU A 203 -3.26 20.49 -4.50
N ALA A 204 -2.36 20.01 -5.37
CA ALA A 204 -1.48 20.87 -6.16
C ALA A 204 -2.24 21.83 -7.08
N ARG A 205 -3.39 21.41 -7.65
CA ARG A 205 -4.24 22.27 -8.50
C ARG A 205 -4.98 23.34 -7.70
N SER A 206 -5.45 23.02 -6.50
CA SER A 206 -6.05 24.03 -5.60
C SER A 206 -5.01 25.07 -5.19
N ALA A 207 -3.81 24.63 -4.78
CA ALA A 207 -2.70 25.51 -4.45
C ALA A 207 -2.22 26.36 -5.65
N GLU A 208 -2.27 25.83 -6.87
CA GLU A 208 -2.00 26.61 -8.09
C GLU A 208 -3.05 27.71 -8.31
N ALA A 209 -4.34 27.39 -8.13
CA ALA A 209 -5.42 28.38 -8.26
C ALA A 209 -5.33 29.50 -7.21
N GLU A 210 -5.09 29.14 -5.94
CA GLU A 210 -4.87 30.12 -4.85
C GLU A 210 -3.64 31.01 -5.12
N ALA A 211 -2.55 30.44 -5.65
CA ALA A 211 -1.37 31.21 -6.04
C ALA A 211 -1.65 32.15 -7.22
N GLN A 212 -2.46 31.74 -8.19
CA GLN A 212 -2.88 32.60 -9.32
C GLN A 212 -3.77 33.77 -8.85
N GLU A 213 -4.71 33.52 -7.91
CA GLU A 213 -5.52 34.59 -7.29
C GLU A 213 -4.64 35.56 -6.49
N SER A 214 -3.70 35.05 -5.68
CA SER A 214 -2.75 35.86 -4.92
C SER A 214 -1.88 36.76 -5.82
N ILE A 215 -1.39 36.23 -6.95
CA ILE A 215 -0.62 37.01 -7.93
C ILE A 215 -1.45 38.15 -8.52
N GLU A 216 -2.75 37.93 -8.80
CA GLU A 216 -3.61 38.97 -9.35
C GLU A 216 -4.00 40.03 -8.31
N ALA A 217 -4.23 39.63 -7.06
CA ALA A 217 -4.42 40.57 -5.95
C ALA A 217 -3.17 41.47 -5.75
N ILE A 218 -1.96 40.89 -5.79
CA ILE A 218 -0.70 41.63 -5.68
C ILE A 218 -0.52 42.61 -6.84
N ARG A 219 -0.90 42.25 -8.07
CA ARG A 219 -0.87 43.17 -9.23
C ARG A 219 -1.80 44.37 -9.03
N GLN A 220 -2.99 44.15 -8.48
CA GLN A 220 -3.94 45.23 -8.18
C GLN A 220 -3.44 46.14 -7.07
N GLU A 221 -2.81 45.60 -6.02
CA GLU A 221 -2.16 46.40 -4.98
C GLU A 221 -1.01 47.25 -5.55
N VAL A 222 -0.16 46.68 -6.41
CA VAL A 222 0.92 47.42 -7.09
C VAL A 222 0.38 48.57 -7.95
N ALA A 223 -0.73 48.37 -8.67
CA ALA A 223 -1.34 49.43 -9.49
C ALA A 223 -1.97 50.55 -8.65
N ASP A 224 -2.57 50.24 -7.50
CA ASP A 224 -3.06 51.24 -6.54
C ASP A 224 -1.89 51.99 -5.87
N LEU A 225 -0.80 51.29 -5.52
CA LEU A 225 0.41 51.92 -4.98
C LEU A 225 1.08 52.89 -5.98
N ASP A 226 1.14 52.55 -7.27
CA ASP A 226 1.62 53.44 -8.34
C ASP A 226 0.70 54.68 -8.51
N THR A 227 -0.61 54.48 -8.45
CA THR A 227 -1.61 55.56 -8.46
C THR A 227 -1.46 56.50 -7.25
N ARG A 228 -1.23 55.94 -6.05
CA ARG A 228 -0.94 56.70 -4.82
C ARG A 228 0.39 57.44 -4.92
N GLN A 229 1.45 56.81 -5.44
CA GLN A 229 2.75 57.44 -5.65
C GLN A 229 2.66 58.64 -6.59
N THR A 230 1.96 58.49 -7.72
CA THR A 230 1.70 59.57 -8.68
C THR A 230 0.92 60.71 -8.01
N THR A 231 -0.15 60.39 -7.27
CA THR A 231 -0.96 61.37 -6.54
C THR A 231 -0.14 62.15 -5.48
N LEU A 232 0.71 61.45 -4.72
CA LEU A 232 1.59 62.05 -3.72
C LEU A 232 2.66 62.93 -4.36
N THR A 233 3.21 62.53 -5.52
CA THR A 233 4.19 63.32 -6.28
C THR A 233 3.58 64.66 -6.68
N SER A 234 2.42 64.67 -7.34
CA SER A 234 1.75 65.91 -7.73
C SER A 234 1.27 66.76 -6.54
N ALA A 235 0.98 66.15 -5.39
CA ALA A 235 0.70 66.88 -4.16
C ALA A 235 1.96 67.59 -3.60
N VAL A 236 3.14 66.95 -3.69
CA VAL A 236 4.43 67.55 -3.31
C VAL A 236 4.83 68.66 -4.29
N GLU A 237 4.61 68.48 -5.59
CA GLU A 237 4.82 69.51 -6.61
C GLU A 237 3.96 70.75 -6.31
N ASN A 238 2.65 70.60 -6.12
CA ASN A 238 1.77 71.73 -5.84
C ASN A 238 2.02 72.39 -4.47
N ALA A 239 2.44 71.62 -3.46
CA ALA A 239 2.91 72.18 -2.20
C ALA A 239 4.19 73.02 -2.38
N THR A 240 5.08 72.60 -3.27
CA THR A 240 6.33 73.32 -3.60
C THR A 240 6.04 74.62 -4.35
N GLU A 241 5.14 74.60 -5.35
CA GLU A 241 4.64 75.79 -6.04
C GLU A 241 4.03 76.80 -5.04
N ARG A 242 3.18 76.32 -4.13
CA ARG A 242 2.56 77.16 -3.08
C ARG A 242 3.58 77.78 -2.15
N LEU A 243 4.66 77.07 -1.79
CA LEU A 243 5.74 77.63 -0.98
C LEU A 243 6.50 78.74 -1.74
N GLN A 244 6.76 78.58 -3.03
CA GLN A 244 7.40 79.62 -3.86
C GLN A 244 6.49 80.86 -4.03
N ALA A 245 5.19 80.66 -4.20
CA ALA A 245 4.20 81.74 -4.23
C ALA A 245 4.17 82.49 -2.90
N LEU A 246 4.06 81.78 -1.77
CA LEU A 246 4.07 82.39 -0.43
C LEU A 246 5.38 83.13 -0.12
N GLN A 247 6.54 82.62 -0.54
CA GLN A 247 7.82 83.34 -0.43
C GLN A 247 7.81 84.66 -1.24
N THR A 248 7.22 84.63 -2.44
CA THR A 248 7.07 85.82 -3.29
C THR A 248 6.12 86.84 -2.67
N ASP A 249 4.99 86.38 -2.11
CA ASP A 249 4.01 87.24 -1.43
C ASP A 249 4.56 87.85 -0.14
N ILE A 250 5.35 87.10 0.64
CA ILE A 250 6.10 87.63 1.79
C ILE A 250 7.04 88.75 1.32
N ALA A 251 7.88 88.49 0.31
CA ALA A 251 8.81 89.50 -0.22
C ALA A 251 8.09 90.74 -0.82
N ASN A 252 6.86 90.59 -1.30
CA ASN A 252 6.00 91.71 -1.71
C ASN A 252 5.46 92.48 -0.50
N ALA A 253 4.96 91.79 0.52
CA ALA A 253 4.42 92.39 1.74
C ALA A 253 5.51 93.11 2.56
N GLU A 254 6.74 92.61 2.57
CA GLU A 254 7.87 93.28 3.24
C GLU A 254 8.26 94.59 2.54
N ARG A 255 8.32 94.61 1.20
CA ARG A 255 8.50 95.86 0.43
C ARG A 255 7.36 96.86 0.65
N GLN A 256 6.11 96.40 0.72
CA GLN A 256 4.96 97.26 1.06
C GLN A 256 5.07 97.82 2.48
N ARG A 257 5.54 97.01 3.45
CA ARG A 257 5.80 97.45 4.84
C ARG A 257 6.88 98.52 4.89
N GLU A 258 7.97 98.36 4.15
CA GLU A 258 9.05 99.36 4.02
C GLU A 258 8.52 100.65 3.40
N GLU A 259 7.80 100.58 2.26
CA GLU A 259 7.22 101.76 1.61
C GLU A 259 6.23 102.51 2.54
N VAL A 260 5.45 101.78 3.35
CA VAL A 260 4.57 102.37 4.35
C VAL A 260 5.36 103.02 5.49
N GLN A 261 6.48 102.45 5.93
CA GLN A 261 7.35 103.06 6.95
C GLN A 261 8.05 104.33 6.43
N ASP A 262 8.49 104.34 5.16
CA ASP A 262 9.03 105.53 4.50
C ASP A 262 7.97 106.63 4.37
N ARG A 263 6.75 106.27 3.93
CA ARG A 263 5.60 107.19 3.86
C ARG A 263 5.25 107.77 5.24
N VAL A 264 5.25 106.96 6.31
CA VAL A 264 5.03 107.42 7.69
C VAL A 264 6.16 108.36 8.14
N THR A 265 7.42 108.03 7.85
CA THR A 265 8.58 108.87 8.20
C THR A 265 8.53 110.22 7.49
N SER A 266 8.22 110.22 6.19
CA SER A 266 8.04 111.41 5.36
C SER A 266 6.87 112.29 5.84
N LEU A 267 5.73 111.68 6.21
CA LEU A 267 4.60 112.41 6.80
C LEU A 267 4.95 113.02 8.16
N THR A 268 5.68 112.30 9.03
CA THR A 268 6.16 112.84 10.31
C THR A 268 7.12 114.01 10.13
N GLN A 269 8.03 113.94 9.14
CA GLN A 269 8.90 115.06 8.77
C GLN A 269 8.09 116.26 8.26
N ASN A 270 7.14 116.06 7.34
CA ASN A 270 6.31 117.16 6.83
C ASN A 270 5.40 117.78 7.90
N LEU A 271 4.95 117.01 8.89
CA LEU A 271 4.23 117.51 10.06
C LEU A 271 5.14 118.35 10.97
N ALA A 272 6.40 117.95 11.19
CA ALA A 272 7.38 118.73 11.92
C ALA A 272 7.72 120.06 11.20
N ASP A 273 7.96 120.00 9.88
CA ASP A 273 8.19 121.18 9.04
C ASP A 273 7.01 122.16 9.11
N ARG A 274 5.77 121.64 9.00
CA ARG A 274 4.54 122.44 9.10
C ARG A 274 4.34 123.03 10.50
N ALA A 275 4.69 122.31 11.56
CA ALA A 275 4.64 122.83 12.92
C ALA A 275 5.66 123.98 13.12
N GLN A 276 6.87 123.85 12.57
CA GLN A 276 7.88 124.91 12.60
C GLN A 276 7.44 126.13 11.75
N GLN A 277 6.85 125.92 10.58
CA GLN A 277 6.26 126.98 9.77
C GLN A 277 5.11 127.69 10.49
N LEU A 278 4.24 126.94 11.18
CA LEU A 278 3.14 127.51 11.96
C LEU A 278 3.67 128.38 13.11
N ALA A 279 4.65 127.90 13.87
CA ALA A 279 5.29 128.69 14.93
C ALA A 279 5.95 129.98 14.40
N GLN A 280 6.56 129.95 13.20
CA GLN A 280 7.09 131.16 12.55
C GLN A 280 5.96 132.12 12.12
N VAL A 281 4.82 131.62 11.67
CA VAL A 281 3.64 132.43 11.33
C VAL A 281 3.04 133.06 12.59
N GLU A 282 2.89 132.30 13.68
CA GLU A 282 2.42 132.80 14.98
C GLU A 282 3.36 133.89 15.53
N GLN A 283 4.68 133.69 15.46
CA GLN A 283 5.67 134.69 15.87
C GLN A 283 5.57 135.98 15.02
N ARG A 284 5.36 135.85 13.70
CA ARG A 284 5.14 137.01 12.81
C ARG A 284 3.85 137.74 13.13
N ILE A 285 2.75 137.02 13.40
CA ILE A 285 1.47 137.62 13.79
C ILE A 285 1.64 138.38 15.11
N ALA A 286 2.30 137.79 16.12
CA ALA A 286 2.57 138.46 17.40
C ALA A 286 3.38 139.76 17.23
N GLN A 287 4.39 139.79 16.37
CA GLN A 287 5.15 141.00 16.04
C GLN A 287 4.29 142.05 15.32
N GLN A 288 3.44 141.65 14.36
CA GLN A 288 2.52 142.55 13.68
C GLN A 288 1.45 143.11 14.64
N GLN A 289 0.97 142.32 15.60
CA GLN A 289 0.06 142.76 16.66
C GLN A 289 0.69 143.85 17.54
N GLN A 290 1.97 143.70 17.90
CA GLN A 290 2.71 144.71 18.66
C GLN A 290 2.90 146.01 17.86
N GLN A 291 3.21 145.92 16.56
CA GLN A 291 3.35 147.08 15.68
C GLN A 291 2.02 147.84 15.52
N ALA A 292 0.90 147.13 15.31
CA ALA A 292 -0.42 147.73 15.23
C ALA A 292 -0.81 148.47 16.52
N ASN A 293 -0.57 147.85 17.68
CA ASN A 293 -0.85 148.45 18.98
C ASN A 293 -0.02 149.72 19.26
N ALA A 294 1.23 149.78 18.78
CA ALA A 294 2.08 150.96 18.90
C ALA A 294 1.58 152.14 18.04
N GLN A 295 1.08 151.86 16.83
CA GLN A 295 0.56 152.87 15.91
C GLN A 295 -0.65 153.64 16.49
N SER A 296 -1.56 152.92 17.14
CA SER A 296 -2.81 153.48 17.71
C SER A 296 -2.58 154.44 18.88
N ALA A 297 -1.50 154.28 19.65
CA ALA A 297 -1.26 155.06 20.87
C ALA A 297 -0.85 156.53 20.60
N ILE A 298 -0.28 156.82 19.42
CA ILE A 298 0.33 158.13 19.11
C ILE A 298 -0.73 159.19 18.77
N VAL A 299 -1.87 158.78 18.18
CA VAL A 299 -2.90 159.70 17.66
C VAL A 299 -3.71 160.37 18.78
N ALA A 300 -3.93 159.69 19.91
CA ALA A 300 -4.89 160.09 20.94
C ALA A 300 -4.46 161.27 21.84
N ALA A 301 -3.26 161.83 21.67
CA ALA A 301 -2.64 162.74 22.64
C ALA A 301 -2.75 164.25 22.34
N ALA A 302 -3.07 164.65 21.10
CA ALA A 302 -2.61 165.94 20.57
C ALA A 302 -3.55 167.16 20.68
N ILE A 303 -4.86 167.00 20.96
CA ILE A 303 -5.88 168.01 20.58
C ILE A 303 -6.50 168.81 21.76
N ARG A 304 -6.21 168.46 23.01
CA ARG A 304 -7.03 168.85 24.19
C ARG A 304 -6.82 170.26 24.78
N ASP A 305 -6.18 171.20 24.09
CA ASP A 305 -5.63 172.44 24.70
C ASP A 305 -6.22 173.77 24.14
N VAL A 306 -7.25 173.71 23.30
CA VAL A 306 -7.75 174.89 22.53
C VAL A 306 -8.79 175.74 23.30
N VAL A 307 -9.94 175.16 23.68
CA VAL A 307 -10.96 175.87 24.49
C VAL A 307 -10.68 175.61 25.97
N LYS A 308 -10.48 176.67 26.75
CA LYS A 308 -10.18 176.56 28.19
C LYS A 308 -11.39 176.98 29.03
N PRO A 309 -11.58 176.41 30.23
CA PRO A 309 -12.62 176.87 31.14
C PRO A 309 -12.40 178.33 31.56
N GLY A 310 -13.45 179.15 31.51
CA GLY A 310 -13.37 180.58 31.76
C GLY A 310 -14.67 181.32 31.41
N GLN A 311 -14.71 182.62 31.64
CA GLN A 311 -15.73 183.50 31.06
C GLN A 311 -15.17 184.19 29.82
N TYR A 312 -16.03 184.32 28.81
CA TYR A 312 -15.74 184.88 27.50
C TYR A 312 -16.92 185.76 27.07
N ARG A 313 -16.68 186.77 26.24
CA ARG A 313 -17.69 187.71 25.74
C ARG A 313 -17.69 187.72 24.22
N VAL A 314 -18.90 187.79 23.65
CA VAL A 314 -19.16 187.86 22.21
C VAL A 314 -20.26 188.91 21.98
N GLY A 315 -19.88 190.06 21.39
CA GLY A 315 -20.72 191.27 21.45
C GLY A 315 -21.06 191.62 22.90
N ASP A 316 -22.35 191.75 23.19
CA ASP A 316 -22.85 192.00 24.56
C ASP A 316 -23.09 190.71 25.38
N VAL A 317 -23.06 189.53 24.75
CA VAL A 317 -23.37 188.24 25.39
C VAL A 317 -22.15 187.70 26.14
N VAL A 318 -22.35 187.25 27.38
CA VAL A 318 -21.31 186.58 28.17
C VAL A 318 -21.54 185.07 28.18
N ALA A 319 -20.53 184.32 27.75
CA ALA A 319 -20.45 182.87 27.74
C ALA A 319 -19.48 182.38 28.84
N THR A 320 -19.92 181.48 29.70
CA THR A 320 -19.09 180.77 30.67
C THR A 320 -18.90 179.33 30.21
N PHE A 321 -17.68 178.82 30.23
CA PHE A 321 -17.34 177.41 30.00
C PHE A 321 -16.64 176.87 31.24
N THR A 322 -17.04 175.69 31.74
CA THR A 322 -16.55 175.13 33.02
C THR A 322 -15.81 173.81 32.84
N ALA A 323 -14.86 173.52 33.74
CA ALA A 323 -13.94 172.38 33.62
C ALA A 323 -14.61 170.99 33.66
N ASP A 324 -15.87 170.92 34.08
CA ASP A 324 -16.74 169.75 34.05
C ASP A 324 -17.56 169.62 32.74
N GLY A 325 -17.16 170.33 31.68
CA GLY A 325 -17.77 170.19 30.34
C GLY A 325 -19.17 170.80 30.24
N ARG A 326 -19.44 171.91 30.93
CA ARG A 326 -20.72 172.64 30.82
C ARG A 326 -20.53 174.10 30.43
N PHE A 327 -21.52 174.65 29.73
CA PHE A 327 -21.51 176.04 29.28
C PHE A 327 -22.77 176.80 29.68
N ARG A 328 -22.66 178.13 29.73
CA ARG A 328 -23.79 179.06 29.94
C ARG A 328 -23.59 180.34 29.15
N MET A 329 -24.53 180.72 28.30
CA MET A 329 -24.56 182.02 27.62
C MET A 329 -25.70 182.90 28.17
N THR A 330 -25.48 184.21 28.33
CA THR A 330 -26.49 185.14 28.87
C THR A 330 -26.42 186.52 28.19
N ASP A 331 -27.59 187.06 27.84
CA ASP A 331 -27.84 188.40 27.31
C ASP A 331 -27.48 189.49 28.34
N PRO A 332 -27.03 190.70 27.93
CA PRO A 332 -26.67 191.79 28.86
C PRO A 332 -27.80 192.19 29.82
N ASN A 333 -29.06 191.99 29.46
CA ASN A 333 -30.23 192.29 30.31
C ASN A 333 -30.66 191.10 31.19
N GLY A 334 -29.97 189.95 31.09
CA GLY A 334 -30.31 188.70 31.81
C GLY A 334 -31.59 187.99 31.32
N LEU A 335 -32.42 188.65 30.51
CA LEU A 335 -33.74 188.18 30.04
C LEU A 335 -33.67 186.94 29.13
N ARG A 336 -32.51 186.64 28.54
CA ARG A 336 -32.24 185.39 27.83
C ARG A 336 -30.97 184.75 28.39
N SER A 337 -31.08 183.48 28.74
CA SER A 337 -29.96 182.68 29.24
C SER A 337 -30.15 181.24 28.77
N VAL A 338 -29.05 180.61 28.40
CA VAL A 338 -28.96 179.28 27.78
C VAL A 338 -27.84 178.51 28.48
N ARG A 339 -28.02 177.21 28.73
CA ARG A 339 -27.02 176.32 29.34
C ARG A 339 -27.00 174.98 28.63
N GLY A 340 -25.88 174.26 28.68
CA GLY A 340 -25.80 172.87 28.22
C GLY A 340 -24.45 172.24 28.52
N SER A 341 -24.20 171.09 27.90
CA SER A 341 -22.89 170.43 27.88
C SER A 341 -22.01 171.01 26.76
N TYR A 342 -20.69 170.97 26.92
CA TYR A 342 -19.76 171.15 25.82
C TYR A 342 -18.64 170.10 25.84
N GLU A 343 -18.26 169.67 24.65
CA GLU A 343 -17.10 168.81 24.40
C GLU A 343 -16.24 169.44 23.30
N VAL A 344 -14.93 169.20 23.32
CA VAL A 344 -14.02 169.56 22.22
C VAL A 344 -13.31 168.30 21.74
N SER A 345 -13.65 167.88 20.52
CA SER A 345 -13.04 166.74 19.83
C SER A 345 -12.67 167.17 18.41
N ASP A 346 -11.57 166.65 17.88
CA ASP A 346 -11.20 166.77 16.46
C ASP A 346 -11.16 168.21 15.90
N GLY A 347 -10.86 169.19 16.77
CA GLY A 347 -10.83 170.62 16.43
C GLY A 347 -12.19 171.32 16.46
N ALA A 348 -13.26 170.65 16.89
CA ALA A 348 -14.61 171.21 16.96
C ALA A 348 -15.17 171.26 18.39
N LEU A 349 -15.78 172.40 18.74
CA LEU A 349 -16.59 172.61 19.94
C LEU A 349 -18.02 172.14 19.64
N ARG A 350 -18.43 171.09 20.33
CA ARG A 350 -19.77 170.52 20.25
C ARG A 350 -20.57 170.93 21.49
N LEU A 351 -21.67 171.64 21.29
CA LEU A 351 -22.60 172.09 22.33
C LEU A 351 -23.86 171.21 22.30
N THR A 352 -24.12 170.45 23.35
CA THR A 352 -25.24 169.49 23.47
C THR A 352 -26.10 169.76 24.69
N ASP A 353 -27.23 169.05 24.80
CA ASP A 353 -28.04 168.96 26.02
C ASP A 353 -28.52 170.33 26.55
N VAL A 354 -28.99 171.16 25.61
CA VAL A 354 -29.19 172.59 25.83
C VAL A 354 -30.59 172.92 26.39
N ASP A 355 -30.61 173.71 27.46
CA ASP A 355 -31.78 174.22 28.18
C ASP A 355 -31.78 175.76 28.22
N GLY A 356 -32.96 176.38 28.18
CA GLY A 356 -33.17 177.82 28.22
C GLY A 356 -33.68 178.43 26.91
N ASN A 357 -33.65 179.77 26.83
CA ASN A 357 -34.23 180.50 25.70
C ASN A 357 -33.17 180.71 24.59
N THR A 358 -33.08 179.76 23.66
CA THR A 358 -32.10 179.75 22.56
C THR A 358 -32.40 180.74 21.42
N GLY A 359 -33.57 181.39 21.42
CA GLY A 359 -33.99 182.31 20.37
C GLY A 359 -34.12 181.61 19.00
N ALA A 360 -33.14 181.82 18.12
CA ALA A 360 -33.08 181.20 16.79
C ALA A 360 -31.92 180.20 16.64
N ALA A 361 -31.13 179.96 17.70
CA ALA A 361 -30.02 179.01 17.67
C ALA A 361 -30.52 177.55 17.78
N SER A 362 -29.98 176.68 16.92
CA SER A 362 -30.28 175.24 16.88
C SER A 362 -29.20 174.43 17.60
N PHE A 363 -29.61 173.35 18.26
CA PHE A 363 -28.72 172.45 19.00
C PHE A 363 -29.12 170.98 18.76
N PRO A 364 -28.19 170.00 18.80
CA PRO A 364 -26.77 170.15 19.13
C PRO A 364 -26.00 170.92 18.05
N MET A 365 -25.19 171.87 18.51
CA MET A 365 -24.39 172.75 17.65
C MET A 365 -22.97 172.20 17.57
N THR A 366 -22.32 172.28 16.41
CA THR A 366 -20.91 171.89 16.27
C THR A 366 -20.21 172.95 15.43
N CYS A 367 -19.17 173.54 16.02
CA CYS A 367 -18.40 174.66 15.51
C CYS A 367 -16.94 174.23 15.43
N ASN A 368 -16.23 174.50 14.33
CA ASN A 368 -14.78 174.42 14.36
C ASN A 368 -14.22 175.49 15.30
N VAL A 369 -13.10 175.20 15.96
CA VAL A 369 -12.42 176.13 16.87
C VAL A 369 -11.04 176.44 16.35
N SER A 370 -10.80 177.71 16.03
CA SER A 370 -9.46 178.27 15.88
C SER A 370 -9.08 179.05 17.15
N GLN A 371 -7.82 178.95 17.55
CA GLN A 371 -7.31 179.71 18.69
C GLN A 371 -7.15 181.18 18.31
N ALA A 372 -7.61 182.10 19.16
CA ALA A 372 -7.58 183.53 18.88
C ALA A 372 -6.61 184.28 19.80
N ASP A 373 -6.02 185.35 19.28
CA ASP A 373 -5.08 186.19 20.01
C ASP A 373 -5.69 186.76 21.29
N GLY A 374 -4.86 186.91 22.33
CA GLY A 374 -5.30 187.35 23.66
C GLY A 374 -5.92 186.25 24.54
N GLY A 375 -5.87 184.98 24.12
CA GLY A 375 -6.36 183.85 24.91
C GLY A 375 -7.85 183.54 24.73
N GLY A 376 -8.46 184.10 23.68
CA GLY A 376 -9.79 183.74 23.22
C GLY A 376 -9.76 182.55 22.25
N PHE A 377 -10.92 182.28 21.67
CA PHE A 377 -11.06 181.38 20.53
C PHE A 377 -12.11 181.93 19.56
N THR A 378 -11.97 181.63 18.28
CA THR A 378 -12.96 181.94 17.25
C THR A 378 -13.74 180.68 16.93
N LEU A 379 -15.05 180.83 16.72
CA LEU A 379 -15.91 179.76 16.23
C LEU A 379 -16.15 179.93 14.73
N GLU A 380 -15.99 178.83 14.00
CA GLU A 380 -16.13 178.75 12.55
C GLU A 380 -17.21 177.70 12.20
N GLN A 381 -18.01 177.98 11.16
CA GLN A 381 -19.06 177.07 10.72
C GLN A 381 -18.49 175.82 10.03
N THR A 382 -18.80 174.64 10.57
CA THR A 382 -18.48 173.35 9.93
C THR A 382 -19.61 172.87 9.01
N ASP A 383 -20.82 172.70 9.56
CA ASP A 383 -21.98 172.09 8.87
C ASP A 383 -23.28 172.88 9.15
N GLY A 384 -23.26 174.21 8.93
CA GLY A 384 -24.42 175.10 9.08
C GLY A 384 -24.92 175.34 10.52
N SER A 385 -24.82 174.37 11.43
CA SER A 385 -25.39 174.44 12.79
C SER A 385 -24.87 175.62 13.62
N CYS A 386 -23.60 176.00 13.43
CA CYS A 386 -22.95 177.10 14.15
C CYS A 386 -23.13 178.49 13.49
N ALA A 387 -24.01 178.66 12.50
CA ALA A 387 -24.16 179.91 11.74
C ALA A 387 -24.39 181.19 12.60
N VAL A 388 -24.89 181.06 13.82
CA VAL A 388 -25.11 182.18 14.77
C VAL A 388 -23.80 182.72 15.35
N PHE A 389 -22.74 181.90 15.40
CA PHE A 389 -21.43 182.25 15.95
C PHE A 389 -20.30 182.19 14.90
N ASP A 390 -20.62 182.09 13.62
CA ASP A 390 -19.63 182.00 12.56
C ASP A 390 -18.79 183.29 12.47
N GLY A 391 -17.46 183.13 12.53
CA GLY A 391 -16.50 184.23 12.61
C GLY A 391 -16.54 185.03 13.92
N GLN A 392 -17.30 184.60 14.93
CA GLN A 392 -17.35 185.27 16.23
C GLN A 392 -16.17 184.85 17.11
N THR A 393 -15.39 185.83 17.55
CA THR A 393 -14.34 185.62 18.55
C THR A 393 -14.89 185.76 19.96
N PHE A 394 -14.77 184.69 20.74
CA PHE A 394 -15.02 184.65 22.17
C PHE A 394 -13.77 185.14 22.89
N ALA A 395 -13.72 186.44 23.21
CA ALA A 395 -12.62 187.05 23.94
C ALA A 395 -12.80 186.84 25.46
N PRO A 396 -11.73 186.50 26.22
CA PRO A 396 -11.86 186.24 27.65
C PRO A 396 -12.32 187.48 28.43
N VAL A 397 -13.17 187.25 29.44
CA VAL A 397 -13.58 188.27 30.41
C VAL A 397 -12.65 188.16 31.61
N ASN A 398 -11.78 189.17 31.75
CA ASN A 398 -10.99 189.43 32.95
C ASN A 398 -11.83 190.13 34.02
#